data_AF-A0A2I0NLU8-F1
#
_entry.id   AF-A0A2I0NLU8-F1
#
_cell.length_a   1.000
_cell.length_b   1.000
_cell.length_c   1.000
_cell.angle_alpha   90.00
_cell.angle_beta   90.00
_cell.angle_gamma   90.00
#
_symmetry.space_group_name_H-M   'P 1'
#
loop_
_entity.id
_entity.type
_entity.pdbx_description
1 polymer ?
#
loop_
_entity_poly.entity_id
_entity_poly.type
_entity_poly.pdbx_seq_one_letter_code
_entity_poly.pdbx_strand_id
1 'polypeptide(L)'
;MNITVITAFGVSDIDTPEISPAVLEIAVEPGQGRDVEDKLIFHAVAGNFQYAAGPDLDRFRILLDQYTDLYHLREALLEIAELDPRRSVDTSTIWDLIEALQQQREETIARKDTDTIEDEIATGIYGDEFF
;
A
#
# COMPACT_ATOMS: atom_id res chain seq x y z
N MET A 1 9.31 -11.42 13.11
CA MET A 1 8.49 -10.49 12.31
C MET A 1 7.77 -11.29 11.23
N ASN A 2 6.54 -10.92 10.89
CA ASN A 2 5.83 -11.47 9.74
C ASN A 2 5.12 -10.33 9.01
N ILE A 3 5.14 -10.34 7.68
CA ILE A 3 4.47 -9.33 6.83
C ILE A 3 3.43 -10.05 5.99
N THR A 4 2.23 -9.50 5.89
CA THR A 4 1.13 -10.10 5.12
C THR A 4 0.34 -9.03 4.41
N VAL A 5 0.07 -9.23 3.12
CA VAL A 5 -0.88 -8.39 2.37
C VAL A 5 -2.30 -8.86 2.72
N ILE A 6 -3.05 -8.01 3.41
CA ILE A 6 -4.44 -8.30 3.82
C ILE A 6 -5.41 -7.93 2.70
N THR A 7 -5.14 -6.82 2.02
CA THR A 7 -5.94 -6.34 0.89
C THR A 7 -4.99 -5.75 -0.12
N ALA A 8 -5.20 -6.10 -1.38
CA ALA A 8 -4.36 -5.66 -2.49
C ALA A 8 -5.00 -4.41 -3.14
N PHE A 9 -4.24 -3.64 -3.91
CA PHE A 9 -4.79 -2.51 -4.67
C PHE A 9 -5.94 -2.98 -5.58
N GLY A 10 -6.99 -2.17 -5.67
CA GLY A 10 -8.16 -2.49 -6.51
C GLY A 10 -8.77 -1.25 -7.13
N VAL A 11 -9.59 -1.42 -8.16
CA VAL A 11 -10.38 -0.34 -8.74
C VAL A 11 -11.61 -0.14 -7.84
N SER A 12 -11.84 1.08 -7.34
CA SER A 12 -13.11 1.40 -6.67
C SER A 12 -14.23 1.54 -7.71
N ASP A 13 -15.46 1.25 -7.30
CA ASP A 13 -16.64 1.36 -8.17
C ASP A 13 -16.78 2.77 -8.79
N ILE A 14 -17.42 2.76 -9.95
CA ILE A 14 -17.44 3.69 -11.11
C ILE A 14 -17.66 5.19 -10.78
N ASP A 15 -17.97 5.55 -9.54
CA ASP A 15 -18.27 6.93 -9.13
C ASP A 15 -17.13 7.63 -8.36
N THR A 16 -15.98 6.97 -8.15
CA THR A 16 -14.83 7.59 -7.45
C THR A 16 -13.53 7.56 -8.28
N PRO A 17 -12.84 8.71 -8.41
CA PRO A 17 -11.59 8.81 -9.18
C PRO A 17 -10.38 8.15 -8.49
N GLU A 18 -10.55 7.53 -7.32
CA GLU A 18 -9.46 6.97 -6.52
C GLU A 18 -9.34 5.44 -6.66
N ILE A 19 -8.12 4.92 -6.52
CA ILE A 19 -7.82 3.48 -6.42
C ILE A 19 -8.06 3.04 -4.98
N SER A 20 -8.70 1.89 -4.81
CA SER A 20 -8.88 1.27 -3.51
C SER A 20 -7.51 0.95 -2.89
N PRO A 21 -7.24 1.43 -1.67
CA PRO A 21 -5.93 1.30 -1.06
C PRO A 21 -5.60 -0.15 -0.70
N ALA A 22 -4.32 -0.49 -0.76
CA ALA A 22 -3.81 -1.76 -0.24
C ALA A 22 -3.62 -1.69 1.28
N VAL A 23 -3.73 -2.84 1.95
CA VAL A 23 -3.52 -2.98 3.39
C VAL A 23 -2.48 -4.06 3.65
N LEU A 24 -1.40 -3.67 4.32
CA LEU A 24 -0.41 -4.59 4.86
C LEU A 24 -0.65 -4.79 6.35
N GLU A 25 -0.37 -5.99 6.85
CA GLU A 25 -0.26 -6.27 8.28
C GLU A 25 1.17 -6.71 8.59
N ILE A 26 1.75 -6.10 9.63
CA ILE A 26 3.03 -6.49 10.21
C ILE A 26 2.72 -7.06 11.59
N ALA A 27 3.16 -8.28 11.84
CA ALA A 27 3.18 -8.89 13.16
C ALA A 27 4.62 -8.98 13.68
N VAL A 28 4.83 -8.58 14.93
CA VAL A 28 6.15 -8.55 15.59
C VAL A 28 6.11 -9.34 16.90
N GLU A 29 7.27 -9.63 17.48
CA GLU A 29 7.28 -10.33 18.77
C GLU A 29 6.75 -9.42 19.89
N PRO A 30 6.07 -9.99 20.90
CA PRO A 30 5.61 -9.22 22.06
C PRO A 30 6.76 -8.43 22.71
N GLY A 31 6.51 -7.16 23.00
CA GLY A 31 7.49 -6.26 23.61
C GLY A 31 8.30 -5.41 22.63
N GLN A 32 8.24 -5.68 21.32
CA GLN A 32 8.88 -4.84 20.29
C GLN A 32 7.99 -3.69 19.80
N GLY A 33 6.72 -3.68 20.20
CA GLY A 33 5.70 -2.80 19.64
C GLY A 33 6.02 -1.31 19.68
N ARG A 34 6.64 -0.82 20.76
CA ARG A 34 7.00 0.60 20.87
C ARG A 34 8.11 1.01 19.92
N ASP A 35 9.14 0.19 19.80
CA ASP A 35 10.25 0.45 18.86
C ASP A 35 9.75 0.43 17.41
N VAL A 36 8.81 -0.47 17.10
CA VAL A 36 8.16 -0.58 15.79
C VAL A 36 7.26 0.63 15.52
N GLU A 37 6.47 1.06 16.49
CA GLU A 37 5.62 2.24 16.40
C GLU A 37 6.44 3.49 16.13
N ASP A 38 7.55 3.70 16.84
CA ASP A 38 8.44 4.86 16.64
C ASP A 38 9.01 4.91 15.21
N LYS A 39 9.35 3.74 14.65
CA LYS A 39 9.83 3.59 13.28
C LYS A 39 8.74 3.92 12.26
N LEU A 40 7.53 3.40 12.48
CA LEU A 40 6.38 3.67 11.62
C LEU A 40 5.99 5.15 11.65
N ILE A 41 5.98 5.81 12.82
CA ILE A 41 5.67 7.24 12.92
C ILE A 41 6.61 8.08 12.04
N PHE A 42 7.92 7.80 12.12
CA PHE A 42 8.92 8.55 11.39
C PHE A 42 8.72 8.43 9.88
N HIS A 43 8.53 7.20 9.39
CA HIS A 43 8.39 6.92 7.97
C HIS A 43 7.00 7.23 7.40
N ALA A 44 5.94 7.12 8.20
CA ALA A 44 4.56 7.38 7.76
C ALA A 44 4.37 8.82 7.28
N VAL A 45 4.97 9.78 7.99
CA VAL A 45 4.88 11.21 7.64
C VAL A 45 5.60 11.51 6.33
N ALA A 46 6.81 10.96 6.15
CA ALA A 46 7.60 11.18 4.94
C ALA A 46 7.06 10.37 3.75
N GLY A 47 6.53 9.18 4.02
CA GLY A 47 6.06 8.22 3.04
C GLY A 47 4.61 8.38 2.62
N ASN A 48 3.88 9.33 3.20
CA ASN A 48 2.44 9.52 2.96
C ASN A 48 1.65 8.21 3.06
N PHE A 49 1.81 7.51 4.18
CA PHE A 49 0.99 6.33 4.50
C PHE A 49 0.45 6.41 5.91
N GLN A 50 -0.67 5.73 6.14
CA GLN A 50 -1.28 5.65 7.46
C GLN A 50 -0.99 4.28 8.06
N TYR A 51 -0.87 4.24 9.39
CA TYR A 51 -0.82 2.97 10.10
C TYR A 51 -1.73 3.00 11.34
N ALA A 52 -2.19 1.82 11.73
CA ALA A 52 -2.96 1.59 12.94
C ALA A 52 -2.34 0.45 13.74
N ALA A 53 -2.06 0.71 15.01
CA ALA A 53 -1.57 -0.31 15.93
C ALA A 53 -2.73 -1.10 16.53
N GLY A 54 -2.54 -2.41 16.67
CA GLY A 54 -3.42 -3.29 17.43
C GLY A 54 -3.36 -2.99 18.93
N PRO A 55 -4.31 -3.51 19.72
CA PRO A 55 -4.41 -3.24 21.16
C PRO A 55 -3.15 -3.66 21.94
N ASP A 56 -2.50 -4.74 21.51
CA ASP A 56 -1.35 -5.32 22.20
C ASP A 56 0.01 -4.84 21.64
N LEU A 57 -0.01 -3.92 20.65
CA LEU A 57 1.18 -3.41 19.94
C LEU A 57 2.07 -4.50 19.32
N ASP A 58 1.53 -5.69 19.07
CA ASP A 58 2.21 -6.80 18.39
C ASP A 58 1.83 -6.88 16.90
N ARG A 59 0.81 -6.11 16.49
CA ARG A 59 0.28 -6.05 15.13
C ARG A 59 0.06 -4.62 14.68
N PHE A 60 0.45 -4.34 13.45
CA PHE A 60 0.31 -3.03 12.82
C PHE A 60 -0.30 -3.20 11.45
N ARG A 61 -1.34 -2.43 11.15
CA ARG A 61 -1.92 -2.36 9.81
C ARG A 61 -1.46 -1.08 9.13
N ILE A 62 -0.97 -1.20 7.91
CA ILE A 62 -0.49 -0.08 7.10
C ILE A 62 -1.41 0.05 5.90
N LEU A 63 -2.00 1.23 5.74
CA LEU A 63 -2.83 1.59 4.61
C LEU A 63 -1.95 2.29 3.56
N LEU A 64 -1.94 1.75 2.36
CA LEU A 64 -1.17 2.25 1.22
C LEU A 64 -2.15 2.73 0.16
N ASP A 65 -2.16 4.03 -0.12
CA ASP A 65 -2.94 4.58 -1.21
C ASP A 65 -2.09 4.71 -2.49
N GLN A 66 -2.67 5.27 -3.55
CA GLN A 66 -1.99 5.46 -4.82
C GLN A 66 -0.83 6.47 -4.76
N TYR A 67 -0.80 7.34 -3.74
CA TYR A 67 0.19 8.39 -3.52
C TYR A 67 1.24 8.02 -2.48
N THR A 68 1.08 6.90 -1.79
CA THR A 68 2.05 6.40 -0.82
C THR A 68 3.41 6.19 -1.47
N ASP A 69 4.45 6.78 -0.90
CA ASP A 69 5.82 6.56 -1.31
C ASP A 69 6.33 5.22 -0.76
N LEU A 70 6.45 4.25 -1.66
CA LEU A 70 6.90 2.91 -1.34
C LEU A 70 8.39 2.85 -0.94
N TYR A 71 9.19 3.88 -1.25
CA TYR A 71 10.57 3.97 -0.75
C TYR A 71 10.58 4.08 0.78
N HIS A 72 9.81 5.00 1.35
CA HIS A 72 9.73 5.18 2.81
C HIS A 72 9.06 4.00 3.51
N LEU A 73 8.07 3.35 2.86
CA LEU A 73 7.56 2.08 3.36
C LEU A 73 8.66 1.02 3.43
N ARG A 74 9.48 0.88 2.38
CA ARG A 74 10.59 -0.07 2.37
C ARG A 74 11.58 0.20 3.50
N GLU A 75 12.03 1.44 3.66
CA GLU A 75 12.96 1.81 4.73
C GLU A 75 12.38 1.48 6.11
N ALA A 76 11.10 1.77 6.34
CA ALA A 76 10.41 1.38 7.57
C ALA A 76 10.45 -0.13 7.80
N LEU A 77 10.12 -0.92 6.78
CA LEU A 77 10.12 -2.38 6.88
C LEU A 77 11.51 -2.95 7.16
N LEU A 78 12.56 -2.37 6.54
CA LEU A 78 13.94 -2.78 6.77
C LEU A 78 14.37 -2.48 8.21
N GLU A 79 14.13 -1.28 8.71
CA GLU A 79 14.48 -0.93 10.09
C GLU A 79 13.69 -1.76 11.11
N ILE A 80 12.43 -2.10 10.83
CA ILE A 80 11.63 -2.99 11.69
C ILE A 80 12.19 -4.42 11.65
N ALA A 81 12.60 -4.91 10.49
CA ALA A 81 13.21 -6.24 10.36
C ALA A 81 14.53 -6.35 11.13
N GLU A 82 15.29 -5.26 11.25
CA GLU A 82 16.50 -5.20 12.08
C GLU A 82 16.23 -5.39 13.59
N LEU A 83 15.03 -5.03 14.05
CA LEU A 83 14.61 -5.26 15.43
C LEU A 83 14.39 -6.75 15.72
N ASP A 84 14.12 -7.58 14.70
CA ASP A 84 13.86 -9.00 14.90
C ASP A 84 15.16 -9.79 15.13
N PRO A 85 15.41 -10.28 16.36
CA PRO A 85 16.63 -11.02 16.68
C PRO A 85 16.74 -12.35 15.92
N ARG A 86 15.62 -12.89 15.43
CA ARG A 86 15.60 -14.12 14.64
C ARG A 86 15.85 -13.87 13.16
N ARG A 87 15.80 -12.60 12.71
CA ARG A 87 15.86 -12.20 11.30
C ARG A 87 14.92 -13.05 10.45
N SER A 88 13.68 -13.16 10.87
CA SER A 88 12.71 -14.07 10.22
C SER A 88 12.21 -13.57 8.87
N VAL A 89 12.47 -12.30 8.54
CA VAL A 89 12.22 -11.71 7.22
C VAL A 89 13.56 -11.26 6.64
N ASP A 90 13.89 -11.76 5.45
CA ASP A 90 15.09 -11.35 4.73
C ASP A 90 14.87 -10.02 4.00
N THR A 91 15.96 -9.26 3.85
CA THR A 91 15.96 -8.00 3.10
C THR A 91 15.41 -8.19 1.68
N SER A 92 15.77 -9.27 0.99
CA SER A 92 15.27 -9.57 -0.37
C SER A 92 13.75 -9.74 -0.40
N THR A 93 13.15 -10.38 0.62
CA THR A 93 11.69 -10.52 0.71
C THR A 93 10.98 -9.18 0.81
N ILE A 94 11.59 -8.20 1.50
CA ILE A 94 11.06 -6.84 1.58
C ILE A 94 11.17 -6.15 0.22
N TRP A 95 12.27 -6.31 -0.50
CA TRP A 95 12.42 -5.78 -1.86
C TRP A 95 11.38 -6.35 -2.82
N ASP A 96 11.23 -7.67 -2.84
CA ASP A 96 10.26 -8.37 -3.70
C ASP A 96 8.82 -7.93 -3.40
N LEU A 97 8.48 -7.73 -2.12
CA LEU A 97 7.18 -7.21 -1.72
C LEU A 97 6.93 -5.80 -2.26
N ILE A 98 7.92 -4.91 -2.16
CA ILE A 98 7.79 -3.52 -2.60
C ILE A 98 7.68 -3.45 -4.12
N GLU A 99 8.44 -4.25 -4.86
CA GLU A 99 8.35 -4.36 -6.31
C GLU A 99 6.96 -4.89 -6.73
N ALA A 100 6.46 -5.94 -6.06
CA ALA A 100 5.12 -6.47 -6.33
C ALA A 100 4.02 -5.43 -6.05
N LEU A 101 4.13 -4.65 -4.97
CA LEU A 101 3.18 -3.57 -4.65
C LEU A 101 3.22 -2.45 -5.69
N GLN A 102 4.41 -2.09 -6.17
CA GLN A 102 4.59 -1.07 -7.21
C GLN A 102 3.94 -1.54 -8.52
N GLN A 103 4.28 -2.76 -8.96
CA GLN A 103 3.74 -3.34 -10.19
C GLN A 103 2.21 -3.44 -10.11
N GLN A 104 1.68 -3.94 -8.99
CA GLN A 104 0.23 -4.07 -8.83
C GLN A 104 -0.47 -2.70 -8.87
N ARG A 105 0.12 -1.67 -8.26
CA ARG A 105 -0.42 -0.31 -8.30
C ARG A 105 -0.46 0.20 -9.74
N GLU A 106 0.62 0.07 -10.48
CA GLU A 106 0.70 0.48 -11.89
C GLU A 106 -0.31 -0.24 -12.78
N GLU A 107 -0.46 -1.56 -12.61
CA GLU A 107 -1.46 -2.35 -13.32
C GLU A 107 -2.89 -1.91 -12.98
N THR A 108 -3.15 -1.59 -11.71
CA THR A 108 -4.47 -1.12 -11.27
C THR A 108 -4.81 0.27 -11.82
N ILE A 109 -3.82 1.18 -11.86
CA ILE A 109 -3.95 2.51 -12.49
C ILE A 109 -4.25 2.34 -13.98
N ALA A 110 -3.43 1.57 -14.70
CA ALA A 110 -3.57 1.39 -16.15
C ALA A 110 -4.90 0.76 -16.54
N ARG A 111 -5.39 -0.21 -15.75
CA ARG A 111 -6.71 -0.81 -15.96
C ARG A 111 -7.82 0.21 -15.78
N LYS A 112 -7.77 1.03 -14.73
CA LYS A 112 -8.77 2.07 -14.48
C LYS A 112 -8.81 3.12 -15.59
N ASP A 113 -7.64 3.54 -16.08
CA ASP A 113 -7.55 4.48 -17.20
C ASP A 113 -8.17 3.90 -18.47
N THR A 114 -7.97 2.60 -18.72
CA THR A 114 -8.58 1.90 -19.86
C THR A 114 -10.10 1.80 -19.72
N ASP A 115 -10.60 1.39 -18.55
CA ASP A 115 -12.04 1.25 -18.29
C ASP A 115 -12.76 2.61 -18.39
N THR A 116 -12.12 3.70 -17.95
CA THR A 116 -12.68 5.07 -18.07
C THR A 116 -12.82 5.50 -19.54
N ILE A 117 -11.84 5.18 -20.39
CA ILE A 117 -11.88 5.50 -21.83
C ILE A 117 -12.99 4.70 -22.53
N GLU A 118 -13.16 3.42 -22.19
CA GLU A 118 -14.20 2.58 -22.79
C GLU A 118 -15.62 3.06 -22.42
N ASP A 119 -15.84 3.50 -21.18
CA ASP A 119 -17.13 4.07 -20.74
C ASP A 119 -17.44 5.41 -21.42
N GLU A 120 -16.45 6.28 -21.65
CA GLU A 120 -16.63 7.53 -22.42
C GLU A 120 -17.00 7.28 -23.89
N ILE A 121 -16.43 6.24 -24.51
CA ILE A 121 -16.77 5.84 -25.88
C ILE A 121 -18.18 5.23 -25.94
N ALA A 122 -18.57 4.45 -24.94
CA ALA A 122 -19.89 3.80 -24.87
C ALA A 122 -21.03 4.77 -24.52
N THR A 123 -20.77 5.83 -23.76
CA THR A 123 -21.78 6.86 -23.40
C THR A 123 -22.02 7.91 -24.49
N GLY A 124 -21.32 7.83 -25.62
CA GLY A 124 -21.74 8.56 -26.83
C GLY A 124 -21.77 10.08 -26.68
N ILE A 125 -20.77 10.67 -26.01
CA ILE A 125 -20.51 12.13 -26.12
C ILE A 125 -19.58 12.39 -27.31
N TYR A 126 -19.98 11.96 -28.49
CA TYR A 126 -19.83 12.77 -29.68
C TYR A 126 -21.24 13.20 -30.06
N GLY A 127 -21.73 14.19 -29.32
CA GLY A 127 -22.92 14.91 -29.70
C GLY A 127 -22.68 15.50 -31.09
N ASP A 128 -23.53 15.07 -32.02
CA ASP A 128 -23.78 15.73 -33.30
C ASP A 128 -23.84 17.26 -33.12
N GLU A 129 -22.76 17.96 -33.45
CA GLU A 129 -22.85 19.35 -33.87
C GLU A 129 -23.12 19.36 -35.38
N PHE A 130 -24.39 19.16 -35.73
CA PHE A 130 -24.93 19.79 -36.92
C PHE A 130 -24.86 21.30 -36.69
N PHE A 131 -23.94 22.03 -37.34
CA PHE A 131 -24.15 23.35 -37.95
C PHE A 131 -23.00 23.70 -38.91
#